data_AF-A0A075GLL8-F1
#
_entry.id   AF-A0A075GLL8-F1
#
_cell.length_a   1.000
_cell.length_b   1.000
_cell.length_c   1.000
_cell.angle_alpha   90.00
_cell.angle_beta   90.00
_cell.angle_gamma   90.00
#
_symmetry.space_group_name_H-M   'P 1'
#
loop_
_entity.id
_entity.type
_entity.pdbx_description
1 polymer ?
#
loop_
_entity_poly.entity_id
_entity_poly.type
_entity_poly.pdbx_seq_one_letter_code
_entity_poly.pdbx_strand_id
1 'polypeptide(L)'
;MLFVPASISAVQAQDSEIPSWIKNNAGWWATDLIDDSSFLQGIQYLIKEGIMVIPPTETSDSSGSGVPAWIKNNAGWWADGQIDDGSFVSGIQWLISNGIIVVEQEQTQPTVSDNEIQKLADEYWDCLIGDPVPSPICIEYDEDKYTVGGIEELTFISGYQVFDGTGDDSNWRMNYHNPVDAKLEKFQDEDLHKQLFDMYVSITPKQLLDEVAYLDIATDDYGGKEAAAVGRGDWEDDLRYKYWLSIDPLDMAPSAGPIDEMYHKATMIHENAHILSLGSSQSDNDNPFFSTGIADLYVEPYTELRKIIQEKESACAPNYYDDASGCMKDNSYMNKFFQEFWIDIYPSFKWFYEFDDYDKFLDHNDLFYKKYKTQFVTDYAQTNPSEDFAESFTAFVLKEKPTKSIITDQKILFFYDFPELVEMRDFIRSNL
;
A
#
# COMPACT_ATOMS: atom_id res chain seq x y z
N MET A 1 51.05 -19.05 -36.42
CA MET A 1 51.42 -18.15 -35.30
C MET A 1 50.14 -17.80 -34.57
N LEU A 2 49.87 -18.51 -33.48
CA LEU A 2 48.77 -18.23 -32.57
C LEU A 2 49.36 -17.35 -31.46
N PHE A 3 48.95 -16.08 -31.48
CA PHE A 3 49.20 -15.11 -30.42
C PHE A 3 48.29 -15.47 -29.24
N VAL A 4 48.89 -15.64 -28.06
CA VAL A 4 48.18 -15.64 -26.77
C VAL A 4 48.57 -14.36 -26.05
N PRO A 5 47.59 -13.48 -25.77
CA PRO A 5 47.62 -12.65 -24.57
C PRO A 5 46.26 -12.76 -23.83
N ALA A 6 46.10 -12.51 -22.54
CA ALA A 6 46.99 -12.16 -21.46
C ALA A 6 46.35 -12.68 -20.16
N SER A 7 47.16 -12.82 -19.13
CA SER A 7 46.79 -13.10 -17.75
C SER A 7 45.64 -12.23 -17.27
N ILE A 8 44.54 -12.84 -16.84
CA ILE A 8 43.47 -12.15 -16.11
C ILE A 8 43.95 -11.99 -14.67
N SER A 9 44.23 -10.74 -14.30
CA SER A 9 44.54 -10.32 -12.94
C SER A 9 43.40 -10.65 -11.98
N ALA A 10 43.77 -10.98 -10.74
CA ALA A 10 42.86 -11.10 -9.61
C ALA A 10 41.95 -9.88 -9.52
N VAL A 11 40.64 -10.10 -9.51
CA VAL A 11 39.64 -9.08 -9.20
C VAL A 11 39.90 -8.65 -7.75
N GLN A 12 40.33 -7.41 -7.58
CA GLN A 12 40.36 -6.75 -6.29
C GLN A 12 38.92 -6.60 -5.80
N ALA A 13 38.64 -7.08 -4.59
CA ALA A 13 37.42 -6.74 -3.87
C ALA A 13 37.33 -5.21 -3.82
N GLN A 14 36.30 -4.68 -4.45
CA GLN A 14 35.95 -3.28 -4.36
C GLN A 14 35.37 -3.06 -2.96
N ASP A 15 35.99 -2.19 -2.15
CA ASP A 15 35.41 -1.67 -0.91
C ASP A 15 34.05 -1.05 -1.25
N SER A 16 32.99 -1.85 -1.12
CA SER A 16 31.64 -1.34 -0.99
C SER A 16 31.46 -1.08 0.50
N GLU A 17 31.61 0.18 0.90
CA GLU A 17 31.29 0.58 2.27
C GLU A 17 29.82 0.26 2.54
N ILE A 18 29.55 -0.44 3.64
CA ILE A 18 28.19 -0.80 4.03
C ILE A 18 27.45 0.50 4.37
N PRO A 19 26.27 0.77 3.79
CA PRO A 19 25.55 2.00 4.04
C PRO A 19 25.37 2.27 5.54
N SER A 20 25.61 3.52 5.97
CA SER A 20 25.61 3.85 7.40
C SER A 20 24.28 3.61 8.10
N TRP A 21 23.16 3.60 7.37
CA TRP A 21 21.83 3.30 7.95
C TRP A 21 21.73 1.87 8.47
N ILE A 22 22.50 0.91 7.91
CA ILE A 22 22.56 -0.48 8.39
C ILE A 22 23.12 -0.57 9.82
N LYS A 23 24.02 0.35 10.18
CA LYS A 23 24.66 0.39 11.51
C LYS A 23 23.65 0.68 12.62
N ASN A 24 22.54 1.36 12.32
CA ASN A 24 21.47 1.60 13.29
C ASN A 24 20.80 0.29 13.71
N ASN A 25 20.53 -0.61 12.76
CA ASN A 25 19.92 -1.92 13.03
C ASN A 25 20.83 -2.79 13.89
N ALA A 26 22.14 -2.73 13.68
CA ALA A 26 23.12 -3.41 14.52
C ALA A 26 23.14 -2.86 15.96
N GLY A 27 22.96 -1.55 16.14
CA GLY A 27 22.84 -0.92 17.46
C GLY A 27 21.55 -1.34 18.18
N TRP A 28 20.42 -1.39 17.47
CA TRP A 28 19.15 -1.87 18.01
C TRP A 28 19.23 -3.34 18.40
N TRP A 29 19.90 -4.17 17.60
CA TRP A 29 20.11 -5.57 17.94
C TRP A 29 20.97 -5.71 19.19
N ALA A 30 22.11 -5.00 19.27
CA ALA A 30 23.02 -5.06 20.41
C ALA A 30 22.40 -4.58 21.73
N THR A 31 21.33 -3.78 21.67
CA THR A 31 20.59 -3.25 22.84
C THR A 31 19.31 -4.01 23.15
N ASP A 32 19.10 -5.18 22.51
CA ASP A 32 17.91 -6.01 22.66
C ASP A 32 16.59 -5.31 22.25
N LEU A 33 16.66 -4.26 21.42
CA LEU A 33 15.49 -3.59 20.87
C LEU A 33 14.88 -4.37 19.69
N ILE A 34 15.71 -5.11 18.96
CA ILE A 34 15.28 -6.13 17.99
C ILE A 34 15.87 -7.49 18.37
N ASP A 35 15.12 -8.56 18.11
CA ASP A 35 15.55 -9.91 18.43
C ASP A 35 16.55 -10.49 17.41
N ASP A 36 17.15 -11.63 17.75
CA ASP A 36 18.11 -12.30 16.88
C ASP A 36 17.49 -12.70 15.53
N SER A 37 16.22 -13.10 15.51
CA SER A 37 15.55 -13.51 14.27
C SER A 37 15.39 -12.33 13.31
N SER A 38 14.86 -11.21 13.78
CA SER A 38 14.69 -9.98 12.99
C SER A 38 16.02 -9.47 12.45
N PHE A 39 17.07 -9.49 13.27
CA PHE A 39 18.39 -9.04 12.83
C PHE A 39 18.99 -9.98 11.77
N LEU A 40 18.92 -11.30 11.99
CA LEU A 40 19.46 -12.28 11.04
C LEU A 40 18.72 -12.26 9.69
N GLN A 41 17.40 -12.08 9.70
CA GLN A 41 16.60 -11.90 8.48
C GLN A 41 17.02 -10.64 7.72
N GLY A 42 17.26 -9.53 8.43
CA GLY A 42 17.81 -8.30 7.84
C GLY A 42 19.18 -8.54 7.19
N ILE A 43 20.09 -9.26 7.85
CA ILE A 43 21.39 -9.63 7.26
C ILE A 43 21.21 -10.50 6.01
N GLN A 44 20.32 -11.50 6.05
CA GLN A 44 20.03 -12.35 4.87
C GLN A 44 19.55 -11.52 3.69
N TYR A 45 18.66 -10.55 3.91
CA TYR A 45 18.21 -9.62 2.89
C TYR A 45 19.37 -8.78 2.34
N LEU A 46 20.21 -8.19 3.19
CA LEU A 46 21.34 -7.36 2.74
C LEU A 46 22.35 -8.14 1.90
N ILE A 47 22.55 -9.42 2.22
CA ILE A 47 23.39 -10.32 1.42
C ILE A 47 22.71 -10.64 0.09
N LYS A 48 21.40 -10.93 0.12
CA LYS A 48 20.58 -11.23 -1.06
C LYS A 48 20.58 -10.08 -2.07
N GLU A 49 20.38 -8.85 -1.60
CA GLU A 49 20.33 -7.65 -2.44
C GLU A 49 21.73 -7.12 -2.85
N GLY A 50 22.80 -7.81 -2.45
CA GLY A 50 24.18 -7.40 -2.76
C GLY A 50 24.63 -6.13 -2.06
N ILE A 51 23.88 -5.63 -1.08
CA ILE A 51 24.20 -4.45 -0.26
C ILE A 51 25.34 -4.77 0.72
N MET A 52 25.37 -6.01 1.23
CA MET A 52 26.44 -6.54 2.08
C MET A 52 27.13 -7.70 1.37
N VAL A 53 28.32 -7.43 0.81
CA VAL A 53 29.09 -8.45 0.10
C VAL A 53 29.86 -9.32 1.10
N ILE A 54 29.51 -10.59 1.17
CA ILE A 54 30.18 -11.57 2.02
C ILE A 54 31.20 -12.36 1.19
N PRO A 55 32.48 -12.44 1.60
CA PRO A 55 33.45 -13.28 0.92
C PRO A 55 33.02 -14.75 0.92
N PRO A 56 33.39 -15.54 -0.12
CA PRO A 56 32.97 -16.94 -0.24
C PRO A 56 33.25 -17.74 1.05
N THR A 57 32.20 -18.33 1.61
CA THR A 57 32.23 -19.03 2.90
C THR A 57 31.46 -20.33 2.78
N GLU A 58 32.09 -21.46 3.12
CA GLU A 58 31.45 -22.77 3.12
C GLU A 58 30.67 -23.00 4.42
N THR A 59 29.42 -23.47 4.31
CA THR A 59 28.57 -23.88 5.43
C THR A 59 29.04 -25.24 5.97
N SER A 60 29.25 -25.35 7.28
CA SER A 60 29.48 -26.65 7.93
C SER A 60 28.16 -27.30 8.35
N ASP A 61 28.06 -28.64 8.29
CA ASP A 61 26.89 -29.43 8.72
C ASP A 61 26.61 -29.39 10.25
N SER A 62 27.17 -28.40 10.96
CA SER A 62 26.92 -28.23 12.38
C SER A 62 25.66 -27.40 12.61
N SER A 63 24.69 -27.94 13.35
CA SER A 63 23.56 -27.17 13.86
C SER A 63 24.06 -26.30 15.02
N GLY A 64 24.53 -25.10 14.70
CA GLY A 64 24.93 -24.11 15.70
C GLY A 64 23.78 -23.79 16.65
N SER A 65 24.03 -23.85 17.96
CA SER A 65 23.05 -23.49 18.98
C SER A 65 22.98 -21.97 19.17
N GLY A 66 22.14 -21.30 18.37
CA GLY A 66 21.82 -19.86 18.51
C GLY A 66 22.98 -18.90 18.25
N VAL A 67 22.69 -17.59 18.29
CA VAL A 67 23.70 -16.55 18.04
C VAL A 67 24.60 -16.36 19.26
N PRO A 68 25.94 -16.50 19.13
CA PRO A 68 26.84 -16.23 20.25
C PRO A 68 26.84 -14.75 20.65
N ALA A 69 26.89 -14.50 21.97
CA ALA A 69 26.93 -13.14 22.51
C ALA A 69 28.08 -12.26 21.97
N TRP A 70 29.20 -12.87 21.55
CA TRP A 70 30.32 -12.10 21.00
C TRP A 70 30.00 -11.48 19.62
N ILE A 71 29.13 -12.11 18.82
CA ILE A 71 28.66 -11.52 17.55
C ILE A 71 27.80 -10.30 17.84
N LYS A 72 26.89 -10.41 18.82
CA LYS A 72 26.02 -9.33 19.25
C LYS A 72 26.80 -8.14 19.82
N ASN A 73 27.86 -8.41 20.57
CA ASN A 73 28.79 -7.37 21.03
C ASN A 73 29.52 -6.69 19.86
N ASN A 74 29.96 -7.45 18.85
CA ASN A 74 30.59 -6.89 17.66
C ASN A 74 29.63 -5.98 16.88
N ALA A 75 28.34 -6.32 16.80
CA ALA A 75 27.34 -5.46 16.19
C ALA A 75 27.20 -4.11 16.90
N GLY A 76 27.23 -4.09 18.24
CA GLY A 76 27.24 -2.85 19.02
C GLY A 76 28.50 -2.02 18.76
N TRP A 77 29.68 -2.67 18.76
CA TRP A 77 30.93 -1.98 18.42
C TRP A 77 30.96 -1.46 16.98
N TRP A 78 30.31 -2.14 16.05
CA TRP A 78 30.19 -1.70 14.66
C TRP A 78 29.27 -0.49 14.53
N ALA A 79 28.14 -0.50 15.25
CA ALA A 79 27.20 0.61 15.33
C ALA A 79 27.85 1.88 15.91
N ASP A 80 28.68 1.72 16.94
CA ASP A 80 29.43 2.80 17.59
C ASP A 80 30.66 3.27 16.78
N GLY A 81 30.95 2.64 15.64
CA GLY A 81 32.14 2.94 14.81
C GLY A 81 33.47 2.51 15.43
N GLN A 82 33.45 1.60 16.41
CA GLN A 82 34.63 1.07 17.09
C GLN A 82 35.32 -0.06 16.30
N ILE A 83 34.59 -0.76 15.43
CA ILE A 83 35.13 -1.72 14.45
C ILE A 83 34.69 -1.36 13.03
N ASP A 84 35.50 -1.76 12.04
CA ASP A 84 35.22 -1.52 10.62
C ASP A 84 34.22 -2.54 10.04
N ASP A 85 33.74 -2.25 8.83
CA ASP A 85 32.77 -3.09 8.12
C ASP A 85 33.33 -4.50 7.87
N GLY A 86 34.62 -4.62 7.56
CA GLY A 86 35.29 -5.92 7.36
C GLY A 86 35.31 -6.78 8.62
N SER A 87 35.51 -6.17 9.79
CA SER A 87 35.47 -6.84 11.09
C SER A 87 34.07 -7.34 11.42
N PHE A 88 33.03 -6.55 11.11
CA PHE A 88 31.65 -6.97 11.28
C PHE A 88 31.26 -8.09 10.29
N VAL A 89 31.63 -7.96 9.01
CA VAL A 89 31.43 -8.97 7.96
C VAL A 89 32.07 -10.30 8.33
N SER A 90 33.25 -10.29 8.97
CA SER A 90 33.90 -11.52 9.46
C SER A 90 33.05 -12.26 10.51
N GLY A 91 32.27 -11.54 11.32
CA GLY A 91 31.30 -12.13 12.24
C GLY A 91 30.12 -12.77 11.49
N ILE A 92 29.61 -12.10 10.45
CA ILE A 92 28.55 -12.64 9.59
C ILE A 92 29.01 -13.89 8.83
N GLN A 93 30.24 -13.89 8.30
CA GLN A 93 30.86 -15.08 7.71
C GLN A 93 30.89 -16.25 8.70
N TRP A 94 31.21 -15.97 9.96
CA TRP A 94 31.21 -17.01 10.98
C TRP A 94 29.81 -17.60 11.19
N LEU A 95 28.76 -16.78 11.25
CA LEU A 95 27.37 -17.24 11.37
C LEU A 95 26.94 -18.12 10.19
N ILE A 96 27.36 -17.75 8.98
CA ILE A 96 27.12 -18.55 7.77
C ILE A 96 27.85 -19.88 7.85
N SER A 97 29.15 -19.87 8.20
CA SER A 97 29.95 -21.11 8.31
C SER A 97 29.42 -22.09 9.36
N ASN A 98 28.68 -21.62 10.36
CA ASN A 98 28.08 -22.45 11.42
C ASN A 98 26.59 -22.75 11.17
N GLY A 99 26.07 -22.46 9.97
CA GLY A 99 24.69 -22.78 9.59
C GLY A 99 23.62 -22.01 10.35
N ILE A 100 23.99 -20.91 11.04
CA ILE A 100 23.04 -20.04 11.76
C ILE A 100 22.35 -19.08 10.78
N ILE A 101 23.11 -18.56 9.81
CA ILE A 101 22.58 -17.88 8.64
C ILE A 101 22.65 -18.84 7.46
N VAL A 102 21.50 -19.15 6.87
CA VAL A 102 21.43 -19.86 5.61
C VAL A 102 21.32 -18.82 4.50
N VAL A 103 22.40 -18.65 3.74
CA VAL A 103 22.37 -17.87 2.50
C VAL A 103 22.09 -18.86 1.38
N GLU A 104 20.89 -18.81 0.81
CA GLU A 104 20.57 -19.60 -0.37
C GLU A 104 21.46 -19.11 -1.52
N GLN A 105 22.56 -19.82 -1.78
CA GLN A 105 23.26 -19.68 -3.06
C GLN A 105 22.39 -20.38 -4.10
N GLU A 106 21.95 -19.62 -5.11
CA GLU A 106 21.02 -20.06 -6.14
C GLU A 106 21.28 -21.52 -6.59
N GLN A 107 20.39 -22.43 -6.19
CA GLN A 107 19.94 -23.47 -7.09
C GLN A 107 18.81 -22.84 -7.91
N THR A 108 19.11 -22.55 -9.17
CA THR A 108 18.22 -21.93 -10.15
C THR A 108 16.82 -22.60 -10.21
N GLN A 109 15.85 -22.02 -9.51
CA GLN A 109 14.47 -21.89 -9.97
C GLN A 109 14.33 -20.50 -10.60
N PRO A 110 13.48 -20.32 -11.63
CA PRO A 110 13.48 -19.09 -12.41
C PRO A 110 12.98 -17.93 -11.53
N THR A 111 13.89 -17.07 -11.10
CA THR A 111 13.55 -15.73 -10.61
C THR A 111 13.04 -14.94 -11.81
N VAL A 112 11.75 -14.57 -11.77
CA VAL A 112 11.17 -13.62 -12.71
C VAL A 112 12.03 -12.36 -12.66
N SER A 113 12.56 -11.91 -13.79
CA SER A 113 13.42 -10.73 -13.85
C SER A 113 12.63 -9.46 -13.52
N ASP A 114 13.29 -8.40 -13.02
CA ASP A 114 12.63 -7.11 -12.74
C ASP A 114 11.85 -6.57 -13.95
N ASN A 115 12.34 -6.85 -15.16
CA ASN A 115 11.67 -6.50 -16.42
C ASN A 115 10.35 -7.26 -16.61
N GLU A 116 10.27 -8.52 -16.19
CA GLU A 116 9.05 -9.33 -16.27
C GLU A 116 8.05 -8.91 -15.20
N ILE A 117 8.50 -8.61 -13.97
CA ILE A 117 7.65 -8.02 -12.92
C ILE A 117 7.11 -6.66 -13.38
N GLN A 118 7.96 -5.81 -13.97
CA GLN A 118 7.51 -4.51 -14.47
C GLN A 118 6.49 -4.65 -15.59
N LYS A 119 6.73 -5.54 -16.55
CA LYS A 119 5.75 -5.80 -17.60
C LYS A 119 4.41 -6.25 -17.02
N LEU A 120 4.42 -7.11 -16.01
CA LEU A 120 3.21 -7.53 -15.33
C LEU A 120 2.52 -6.34 -14.63
N ALA A 121 3.27 -5.54 -13.86
CA ALA A 121 2.77 -4.37 -13.16
C ALA A 121 2.19 -3.30 -14.11
N ASP A 122 2.73 -3.17 -15.33
CA ASP A 122 2.14 -2.32 -16.36
C ASP A 122 0.76 -2.81 -16.79
N GLU A 123 0.53 -4.12 -16.91
CA GLU A 123 -0.80 -4.68 -17.23
C GLU A 123 -1.81 -4.39 -16.10
N TYR A 124 -1.41 -4.53 -14.82
CA TYR A 124 -2.24 -4.13 -13.67
C TYR A 124 -2.63 -2.65 -13.72
N TRP A 125 -1.67 -1.76 -14.04
CA TRP A 125 -1.95 -0.34 -14.17
C TRP A 125 -2.90 -0.04 -15.32
N ASP A 126 -2.68 -0.63 -16.49
CA ASP A 126 -3.49 -0.38 -17.68
C ASP A 126 -4.94 -0.84 -17.47
N CYS A 127 -5.15 -1.95 -16.74
CA CYS A 127 -6.47 -2.42 -16.34
C CYS A 127 -7.18 -1.47 -15.36
N LEU A 128 -6.45 -0.85 -14.42
CA LEU A 128 -7.02 0.12 -13.48
C LEU A 128 -7.48 1.41 -14.17
N ILE A 129 -6.63 1.98 -15.04
CA ILE A 129 -6.89 3.31 -15.64
C ILE A 129 -7.74 3.26 -16.91
N GLY A 130 -8.02 2.07 -17.45
CA GLY A 130 -8.81 1.90 -18.68
C GLY A 130 -8.15 2.48 -19.94
N ASP A 131 -6.81 2.50 -20.02
CA ASP A 131 -6.09 2.99 -21.22
C ASP A 131 -6.50 2.14 -22.45
N PRO A 132 -6.75 2.74 -23.64
CA PRO A 132 -7.52 2.12 -24.72
C PRO A 132 -6.75 1.10 -25.55
N VAL A 133 -5.60 0.62 -25.06
CA VAL A 133 -5.02 -0.63 -25.55
C VAL A 133 -5.59 -1.70 -24.62
N PRO A 134 -6.54 -2.55 -25.05
CA PRO A 134 -7.02 -3.62 -24.20
C PRO A 134 -5.82 -4.46 -23.80
N SER A 135 -5.46 -4.41 -22.52
CA SER A 135 -4.66 -5.47 -21.94
C SER A 135 -5.42 -6.75 -22.26
N PRO A 136 -4.82 -7.74 -22.92
CA PRO A 136 -5.51 -8.97 -23.27
C PRO A 136 -5.84 -9.84 -22.04
N ILE A 137 -5.67 -9.29 -20.82
CA ILE A 137 -5.60 -10.04 -19.58
C ILE A 137 -6.70 -9.65 -18.58
N CYS A 138 -7.10 -8.37 -18.45
CA CYS A 138 -8.32 -8.02 -17.72
C CYS A 138 -9.60 -8.32 -18.50
N ILE A 139 -10.70 -8.43 -17.77
CA ILE A 139 -12.03 -8.62 -18.30
C ILE A 139 -12.44 -7.31 -19.00
N GLU A 140 -12.70 -7.39 -20.30
CA GLU A 140 -13.17 -6.23 -21.08
C GLU A 140 -14.47 -5.68 -20.51
N TYR A 141 -14.50 -4.36 -20.32
CA TYR A 141 -15.66 -3.63 -19.85
C TYR A 141 -16.85 -3.81 -20.80
N ASP A 142 -17.97 -4.31 -20.28
CA ASP A 142 -19.17 -4.61 -21.07
C ASP A 142 -20.45 -4.43 -20.23
N GLU A 143 -20.92 -3.18 -20.12
CA GLU A 143 -22.17 -2.82 -19.44
C GLU A 143 -23.36 -3.62 -19.96
N ASP A 144 -23.53 -3.68 -21.29
CA ASP A 144 -24.67 -4.37 -21.92
C ASP A 144 -24.76 -5.85 -21.50
N LYS A 145 -23.62 -6.46 -21.19
CA LYS A 145 -23.51 -7.86 -20.78
C LYS A 145 -23.61 -8.06 -19.27
N TYR A 146 -22.97 -7.21 -18.48
CA TYR A 146 -22.73 -7.48 -17.07
C TYR A 146 -23.64 -6.69 -16.13
N THR A 147 -24.18 -5.55 -16.56
CA THR A 147 -25.15 -4.79 -15.78
C THR A 147 -26.35 -5.65 -15.40
N VAL A 148 -26.63 -5.70 -14.10
CA VAL A 148 -27.76 -6.44 -13.53
C VAL A 148 -29.04 -5.62 -13.63
N GLY A 149 -28.93 -4.29 -13.49
CA GLY A 149 -29.99 -3.32 -13.64
C GLY A 149 -30.89 -3.20 -12.41
N GLY A 150 -31.33 -1.97 -12.12
CA GLY A 150 -32.26 -1.69 -11.01
C GLY A 150 -31.61 -1.80 -9.63
N ILE A 151 -30.33 -1.48 -9.54
CA ILE A 151 -29.60 -1.21 -8.30
C ILE A 151 -29.27 0.29 -8.37
N GLU A 152 -29.98 1.11 -7.61
CA GLU A 152 -29.83 2.58 -7.67
C GLU A 152 -28.94 3.13 -6.54
N GLU A 153 -28.75 2.33 -5.50
CA GLU A 153 -27.96 2.64 -4.30
C GLU A 153 -27.10 1.43 -3.92
N LEU A 154 -26.00 1.69 -3.22
CA LEU A 154 -25.09 0.68 -2.71
C LEU A 154 -25.86 -0.38 -1.89
N THR A 155 -25.82 -1.62 -2.36
CA THR A 155 -26.56 -2.75 -1.79
C THR A 155 -25.61 -3.72 -1.11
N PHE A 156 -25.64 -3.75 0.23
CA PHE A 156 -24.84 -4.67 1.04
C PHE A 156 -25.37 -6.11 0.97
N ILE A 157 -24.53 -7.03 0.49
CA ILE A 157 -24.84 -8.45 0.27
C ILE A 157 -24.45 -9.27 1.51
N SER A 158 -23.18 -9.21 1.90
CA SER A 158 -22.60 -9.97 3.02
C SER A 158 -21.56 -9.13 3.75
N GLY A 159 -21.21 -9.51 4.98
CA GLY A 159 -20.13 -8.87 5.70
C GLY A 159 -19.46 -9.81 6.68
N TYR A 160 -18.16 -9.62 6.86
CA TYR A 160 -17.28 -10.47 7.63
C TYR A 160 -16.50 -9.60 8.60
N GLN A 161 -16.43 -10.04 9.86
CA GLN A 161 -15.30 -9.64 10.68
C GLN A 161 -14.10 -10.44 10.16
N VAL A 162 -13.00 -9.78 9.85
CA VAL A 162 -11.80 -10.40 9.24
C VAL A 162 -10.59 -10.38 10.16
N PHE A 163 -10.48 -9.34 10.99
CA PHE A 163 -9.50 -9.26 12.06
C PHE A 163 -10.16 -8.68 13.32
N ASP A 164 -9.81 -9.22 14.48
CA ASP A 164 -10.37 -8.81 15.77
C ASP A 164 -9.43 -7.89 16.57
N GLY A 165 -8.34 -7.42 15.95
CA GLY A 165 -7.32 -6.61 16.60
C GLY A 165 -6.38 -7.37 17.54
N THR A 166 -6.50 -8.70 17.65
CA THR A 166 -5.65 -9.53 18.52
C THR A 166 -4.38 -10.05 17.85
N GLY A 167 -4.23 -9.81 16.54
CA GLY A 167 -3.10 -10.28 15.73
C GLY A 167 -3.21 -11.75 15.31
N ASP A 168 -4.38 -12.38 15.49
CA ASP A 168 -4.70 -13.70 14.95
C ASP A 168 -5.38 -13.56 13.58
N ASP A 169 -4.65 -13.98 12.53
CA ASP A 169 -5.09 -13.93 11.13
C ASP A 169 -6.16 -15.00 10.80
N SER A 170 -6.67 -15.75 11.79
CA SER A 170 -7.69 -16.80 11.60
C SER A 170 -9.14 -16.30 11.66
N ASN A 171 -9.36 -15.01 11.84
CA ASN A 171 -10.67 -14.42 12.10
C ASN A 171 -11.51 -14.16 10.83
N TRP A 172 -11.66 -15.13 9.93
CA TRP A 172 -12.72 -15.07 8.89
C TRP A 172 -14.06 -15.49 9.52
N ARG A 173 -14.85 -14.50 9.95
CA ARG A 173 -16.14 -14.76 10.59
C ARG A 173 -17.26 -14.00 9.90
N MET A 174 -18.17 -14.75 9.29
CA MET A 174 -19.43 -14.20 8.78
C MET A 174 -20.15 -13.42 9.90
N ASN A 175 -20.35 -12.13 9.67
CA ASN A 175 -21.05 -11.22 10.57
C ASN A 175 -22.53 -11.12 10.16
N TYR A 176 -22.80 -10.87 8.89
CA TYR A 176 -24.14 -10.82 8.34
C TYR A 176 -24.20 -11.34 6.90
N HIS A 177 -25.40 -11.79 6.53
CA HIS A 177 -25.75 -12.22 5.18
C HIS A 177 -27.16 -11.72 4.88
N ASN A 178 -27.29 -10.66 4.08
CA ASN A 178 -28.56 -9.95 3.89
C ASN A 178 -29.46 -10.68 2.91
N PRO A 179 -30.81 -10.64 3.05
CA PRO A 179 -31.68 -11.03 1.96
C PRO A 179 -31.54 -10.03 0.81
N VAL A 180 -31.16 -10.50 -0.38
CA VAL A 180 -31.01 -9.68 -1.59
C VAL A 180 -32.02 -10.08 -2.66
N ASP A 181 -32.20 -9.23 -3.68
CA ASP A 181 -32.99 -9.60 -4.86
C ASP A 181 -32.42 -10.86 -5.52
N ALA A 182 -33.30 -11.68 -6.13
CA ALA A 182 -32.92 -12.93 -6.79
C ALA A 182 -31.80 -12.76 -7.86
N LYS A 183 -31.67 -11.57 -8.43
CA LYS A 183 -30.64 -11.22 -9.41
C LYS A 183 -29.22 -11.12 -8.81
N LEU A 184 -29.13 -10.87 -7.50
CA LEU A 184 -27.89 -10.76 -6.72
C LEU A 184 -27.56 -12.02 -5.91
N GLU A 185 -28.46 -13.00 -5.82
CA GLU A 185 -28.21 -14.27 -5.10
C GLU A 185 -26.95 -15.00 -5.61
N LYS A 186 -26.56 -14.81 -6.88
CA LYS A 186 -25.31 -15.38 -7.43
C LYS A 186 -24.04 -14.82 -6.78
N PHE A 187 -24.11 -13.65 -6.17
CA PHE A 187 -23.02 -13.03 -5.40
C PHE A 187 -23.12 -13.32 -3.91
N GLN A 188 -24.01 -14.21 -3.49
CA GLN A 188 -24.05 -14.74 -2.12
C GLN A 188 -23.19 -15.99 -1.99
N ASP A 189 -21.94 -15.92 -2.47
CA ASP A 189 -21.02 -17.04 -2.55
C ASP A 189 -19.81 -16.81 -1.62
N GLU A 190 -19.78 -17.53 -0.50
CA GLU A 190 -18.70 -17.45 0.48
C GLU A 190 -17.32 -17.83 -0.09
N ASP A 191 -17.26 -18.73 -1.08
CA ASP A 191 -16.00 -19.11 -1.73
C ASP A 191 -15.49 -17.98 -2.62
N LEU A 192 -16.37 -17.24 -3.29
CA LEU A 192 -16.01 -16.03 -4.04
C LEU A 192 -15.50 -14.94 -3.09
N HIS A 193 -16.23 -14.67 -1.99
CA HIS A 193 -15.82 -13.66 -1.01
C HIS A 193 -14.46 -13.98 -0.40
N LYS A 194 -14.21 -15.25 -0.08
CA LYS A 194 -12.93 -15.69 0.46
C LYS A 194 -11.79 -15.53 -0.56
N GLN A 195 -12.05 -15.79 -1.84
CA GLN A 195 -11.05 -15.58 -2.90
C GLN A 195 -10.71 -14.09 -3.07
N LEU A 196 -11.70 -13.20 -3.07
CA LEU A 196 -11.49 -11.74 -3.12
C LEU A 196 -10.64 -11.28 -1.92
N PHE A 197 -10.99 -11.74 -0.72
CA PHE A 197 -10.23 -11.40 0.48
C PHE A 197 -8.81 -11.97 0.48
N ASP A 198 -8.63 -13.21 0.04
CA ASP A 198 -7.30 -13.83 -0.05
C ASP A 198 -6.39 -13.12 -1.06
N MET A 199 -6.96 -12.62 -2.16
CA MET A 199 -6.23 -11.77 -3.11
C MET A 199 -5.80 -10.45 -2.45
N TYR A 200 -6.71 -9.78 -1.74
CA TYR A 200 -6.38 -8.58 -0.96
C TYR A 200 -5.25 -8.84 0.05
N VAL A 201 -5.35 -9.91 0.85
CA VAL A 201 -4.32 -10.29 1.83
C VAL A 201 -2.98 -10.59 1.17
N SER A 202 -2.97 -11.23 -0.01
CA SER A 202 -1.73 -11.61 -0.70
C SER A 202 -0.84 -10.43 -1.07
N ILE A 203 -1.43 -9.26 -1.36
CA ILE A 203 -0.69 -8.06 -1.77
C ILE A 203 -0.56 -7.02 -0.65
N THR A 204 -1.26 -7.18 0.46
CA THR A 204 -1.32 -6.13 1.49
C THR A 204 -0.31 -6.38 2.61
N PRO A 205 0.62 -5.44 2.88
CA PRO A 205 1.55 -5.56 4.00
C PRO A 205 0.83 -5.69 5.34
N LYS A 206 1.39 -6.51 6.25
CA LYS A 206 0.79 -6.78 7.57
C LYS A 206 0.39 -5.52 8.34
N GLN A 207 1.21 -4.47 8.30
CA GLN A 207 0.90 -3.21 9.00
C GLN A 207 -0.37 -2.50 8.51
N LEU A 208 -0.79 -2.73 7.26
CA LEU A 208 -2.06 -2.21 6.73
C LEU A 208 -3.20 -3.20 7.02
N LEU A 209 -2.96 -4.51 6.92
CA LEU A 209 -3.93 -5.54 7.32
C LEU A 209 -4.37 -5.40 8.78
N ASP A 210 -3.43 -5.08 9.67
CA ASP A 210 -3.70 -4.85 11.09
C ASP A 210 -4.67 -3.67 11.33
N GLU A 211 -4.86 -2.77 10.35
CA GLU A 211 -5.81 -1.65 10.42
C GLU A 211 -7.22 -2.02 9.90
N VAL A 212 -7.40 -3.13 9.18
CA VAL A 212 -8.70 -3.58 8.68
C VAL A 212 -9.37 -4.48 9.71
N ALA A 213 -10.65 -4.26 9.99
CA ALA A 213 -11.42 -5.08 10.93
C ALA A 213 -12.57 -5.83 10.25
N TYR A 214 -13.16 -5.23 9.22
CA TYR A 214 -14.32 -5.77 8.53
C TYR A 214 -14.15 -5.75 7.01
N LEU A 215 -14.71 -6.78 6.37
CA LEU A 215 -14.91 -6.84 4.93
C LEU A 215 -16.41 -6.83 4.65
N ASP A 216 -16.87 -5.86 3.87
CA ASP A 216 -18.22 -5.80 3.36
C ASP A 216 -18.22 -6.15 1.87
N ILE A 217 -19.19 -6.95 1.47
CA ILE A 217 -19.48 -7.25 0.08
C ILE A 217 -20.73 -6.48 -0.27
N ALA A 218 -20.59 -5.46 -1.11
CA ALA A 218 -21.66 -4.56 -1.52
C ALA A 218 -21.56 -4.28 -3.01
N THR A 219 -22.66 -3.94 -3.67
CA THR A 219 -22.60 -3.57 -5.09
C THR A 219 -23.49 -2.40 -5.39
N ASP A 220 -23.07 -1.53 -6.30
CA ASP A 220 -23.89 -0.47 -6.88
C ASP A 220 -24.11 -0.64 -8.39
N ASP A 221 -24.19 -1.91 -8.81
CA ASP A 221 -24.26 -2.39 -10.20
C ASP A 221 -22.90 -2.40 -10.91
N TYR A 222 -22.84 -3.04 -12.08
CA TYR A 222 -21.60 -3.13 -12.84
C TYR A 222 -21.18 -1.77 -13.41
N GLY A 223 -19.95 -1.34 -13.13
CA GLY A 223 -19.42 -0.04 -13.53
C GLY A 223 -20.07 1.11 -12.74
N GLY A 224 -20.53 0.82 -11.52
CA GLY A 224 -21.11 1.79 -10.61
C GLY A 224 -20.09 2.81 -10.08
N LYS A 225 -20.44 3.48 -8.98
CA LYS A 225 -19.58 4.48 -8.35
C LYS A 225 -18.52 3.84 -7.44
N GLU A 226 -18.72 2.61 -6.97
CA GLU A 226 -17.84 1.96 -6.00
C GLU A 226 -17.46 0.55 -6.45
N ALA A 227 -16.25 0.40 -7.03
CA ALA A 227 -15.64 -0.91 -7.23
C ALA A 227 -15.07 -1.47 -5.91
N ALA A 228 -14.53 -0.58 -5.08
CA ALA A 228 -14.13 -0.83 -3.71
C ALA A 228 -14.10 0.49 -2.94
N ALA A 229 -14.08 0.40 -1.61
CA ALA A 229 -13.86 1.54 -0.75
C ALA A 229 -13.31 1.11 0.60
N VAL A 230 -12.59 1.99 1.28
CA VAL A 230 -12.28 1.85 2.70
C VAL A 230 -12.87 3.00 3.49
N GLY A 231 -13.33 2.71 4.70
CA GLY A 231 -13.80 3.73 5.61
C GLY A 231 -13.62 3.33 7.06
N ARG A 232 -13.74 4.31 7.95
CA ARG A 232 -13.62 4.06 9.39
C ARG A 232 -14.90 3.48 9.94
N GLY A 233 -14.79 2.44 10.76
CA GLY A 233 -15.94 1.93 11.51
C GLY A 233 -16.20 2.69 12.80
N ASP A 234 -17.48 2.80 13.16
CA ASP A 234 -17.96 3.37 14.43
C ASP A 234 -17.97 2.31 15.55
N TRP A 235 -16.88 1.56 15.69
CA TRP A 235 -16.79 0.50 16.70
C TRP A 235 -16.17 1.01 17.98
N GLU A 236 -16.57 0.39 19.08
CA GLU A 236 -16.02 0.65 20.41
C GLU A 236 -14.75 -0.18 20.65
N ASP A 237 -14.08 0.10 21.76
CA ASP A 237 -12.93 -0.66 22.26
C ASP A 237 -11.76 -0.75 21.26
N ASP A 238 -11.13 -1.92 21.12
CA ASP A 238 -9.89 -2.14 20.37
C ASP A 238 -10.07 -2.02 18.84
N LEU A 239 -11.31 -2.03 18.35
CA LEU A 239 -11.65 -1.82 16.94
C LEU A 239 -11.93 -0.36 16.62
N ARG A 240 -11.91 0.53 17.63
CA ARG A 240 -12.14 1.95 17.41
C ARG A 240 -11.10 2.50 16.43
N TYR A 241 -11.61 3.22 15.43
CA TYR A 241 -10.82 3.74 14.32
C TYR A 241 -10.25 2.68 13.38
N LYS A 242 -10.55 1.40 13.48
CA LYS A 242 -10.16 0.46 12.41
C LYS A 242 -11.00 0.69 11.15
N TYR A 243 -10.54 0.14 10.03
CA TYR A 243 -11.19 0.27 8.74
C TYR A 243 -12.13 -0.90 8.47
N TRP A 244 -13.25 -0.61 7.80
CA TRP A 244 -13.92 -1.58 6.93
C TRP A 244 -13.34 -1.43 5.52
N LEU A 245 -13.33 -2.54 4.78
CA LEU A 245 -13.06 -2.62 3.36
C LEU A 245 -14.34 -3.10 2.66
N SER A 246 -14.82 -2.38 1.66
CA SER A 246 -15.93 -2.78 0.79
C SER A 246 -15.36 -3.24 -0.56
N ILE A 247 -15.89 -4.34 -1.10
CA ILE A 247 -15.53 -4.84 -2.44
C ILE A 247 -16.82 -5.10 -3.22
N ASP A 248 -16.90 -4.57 -4.45
CA ASP A 248 -17.96 -4.89 -5.39
C ASP A 248 -17.68 -6.20 -6.14
N PRO A 249 -18.39 -7.29 -5.82
CA PRO A 249 -18.15 -8.58 -6.47
C PRO A 249 -18.63 -8.58 -7.93
N LEU A 250 -19.54 -7.70 -8.32
CA LEU A 250 -20.02 -7.54 -9.68
C LEU A 250 -18.99 -6.80 -10.54
N ASP A 251 -18.23 -5.85 -10.00
CA ASP A 251 -17.11 -5.24 -10.73
C ASP A 251 -15.91 -6.18 -10.80
N MET A 252 -15.58 -6.85 -9.68
CA MET A 252 -14.40 -7.73 -9.61
C MET A 252 -14.61 -9.08 -10.31
N ALA A 253 -15.84 -9.61 -10.33
CA ALA A 253 -16.17 -10.91 -10.90
C ALA A 253 -17.54 -10.85 -11.59
N PRO A 254 -17.70 -10.11 -12.70
CA PRO A 254 -19.01 -9.76 -13.25
C PRO A 254 -19.91 -10.94 -13.65
N SER A 255 -19.30 -12.09 -13.94
CA SER A 255 -20.01 -13.34 -14.23
C SER A 255 -20.33 -14.20 -12.99
N ALA A 256 -20.06 -13.71 -11.77
CA ALA A 256 -20.00 -14.50 -10.54
C ALA A 256 -19.12 -15.76 -10.72
N GLY A 257 -17.96 -15.56 -11.36
CA GLY A 257 -17.06 -16.60 -11.85
C GLY A 257 -15.60 -16.20 -11.64
N PRO A 258 -14.70 -16.37 -12.63
CA PRO A 258 -13.32 -15.90 -12.52
C PRO A 258 -13.28 -14.40 -12.14
N ILE A 259 -12.48 -14.09 -11.13
CA ILE A 259 -12.19 -12.72 -10.72
C ILE A 259 -11.27 -12.10 -11.77
N ASP A 260 -11.51 -10.84 -12.12
CA ASP A 260 -10.53 -9.99 -12.78
C ASP A 260 -9.42 -9.66 -11.77
N GLU A 261 -8.45 -10.57 -11.65
CA GLU A 261 -7.36 -10.45 -10.68
C GLU A 261 -6.57 -9.14 -10.87
N MET A 262 -6.44 -8.68 -12.12
CA MET A 262 -5.69 -7.47 -12.43
C MET A 262 -6.40 -6.22 -11.95
N TYR A 263 -7.67 -6.07 -12.33
CA TYR A 263 -8.48 -4.96 -11.86
C TYR A 263 -8.63 -4.98 -10.33
N HIS A 264 -8.84 -6.17 -9.76
CA HIS A 264 -9.00 -6.35 -8.32
C HIS A 264 -7.76 -5.93 -7.54
N LYS A 265 -6.59 -6.53 -7.79
CA LYS A 265 -5.38 -6.17 -7.02
C LYS A 265 -4.98 -4.72 -7.25
N ALA A 266 -5.11 -4.17 -8.46
CA ALA A 266 -4.79 -2.77 -8.71
C ALA A 266 -5.70 -1.81 -7.92
N THR A 267 -7.01 -2.12 -7.84
CA THR A 267 -7.96 -1.39 -7.00
C THR A 267 -7.61 -1.53 -5.51
N MET A 268 -7.23 -2.73 -5.07
CA MET A 268 -6.81 -2.95 -3.68
C MET A 268 -5.51 -2.22 -3.30
N ILE A 269 -4.59 -2.01 -4.24
CA ILE A 269 -3.41 -1.16 -4.03
C ILE A 269 -3.82 0.29 -3.78
N HIS A 270 -4.83 0.79 -4.50
CA HIS A 270 -5.41 2.11 -4.27
C HIS A 270 -6.03 2.22 -2.87
N GLU A 271 -6.88 1.26 -2.48
CA GLU A 271 -7.50 1.26 -1.14
C GLU A 271 -6.48 1.19 0.00
N ASN A 272 -5.38 0.44 -0.19
CA ASN A 272 -4.28 0.41 0.76
C ASN A 272 -3.62 1.77 0.97
N ALA A 273 -3.61 2.64 -0.04
CA ALA A 273 -3.06 3.98 0.08
C ALA A 273 -3.93 4.89 0.97
N HIS A 274 -5.25 4.71 0.97
CA HIS A 274 -6.16 5.39 1.90
C HIS A 274 -5.92 4.93 3.34
N ILE A 275 -5.77 3.62 3.58
CA ILE A 275 -5.43 3.08 4.91
C ILE A 275 -4.07 3.64 5.38
N LEU A 276 -3.07 3.65 4.50
CA LEU A 276 -1.72 4.14 4.75
C LEU A 276 -1.70 5.63 5.14
N SER A 277 -2.47 6.46 4.43
CA SER A 277 -2.36 7.92 4.48
C SER A 277 -3.36 8.62 5.40
N LEU A 278 -4.50 7.97 5.65
CA LEU A 278 -5.57 8.52 6.48
C LEU A 278 -5.63 7.90 7.88
N GLY A 279 -4.80 6.87 8.13
CA GLY A 279 -4.67 6.07 9.36
C GLY A 279 -4.53 6.87 10.67
N SER A 280 -4.77 6.21 11.81
CA SER A 280 -4.64 6.85 13.15
C SER A 280 -3.22 7.29 13.47
N SER A 281 -2.24 6.69 12.78
CA SER A 281 -0.84 7.10 12.78
C SER A 281 -0.61 8.42 12.04
N GLN A 282 -1.50 8.81 11.11
CA GLN A 282 -1.39 9.95 10.21
C GLN A 282 -2.23 11.16 10.63
N SER A 283 -3.38 10.94 11.26
CA SER A 283 -4.35 11.98 11.63
C SER A 283 -4.85 11.82 13.07
N ASP A 284 -5.73 12.72 13.52
CA ASP A 284 -6.42 12.62 14.81
C ASP A 284 -7.74 11.83 14.74
N ASN A 285 -8.16 11.42 13.54
CA ASN A 285 -9.42 10.71 13.26
C ASN A 285 -10.69 11.48 13.67
N ASP A 286 -10.63 12.81 13.74
CA ASP A 286 -11.75 13.65 14.19
C ASP A 286 -12.77 13.93 13.06
N ASN A 287 -13.39 12.88 12.51
CA ASN A 287 -14.43 13.01 11.48
C ASN A 287 -15.69 13.75 12.02
N PRO A 288 -16.34 14.62 11.22
CA PRO A 288 -17.61 15.25 11.55
C PRO A 288 -18.69 14.34 12.16
N PHE A 289 -18.87 13.12 11.66
CA PHE A 289 -19.85 12.17 12.18
C PHE A 289 -19.48 11.69 13.59
N PHE A 290 -18.28 11.13 13.80
CA PHE A 290 -17.85 10.61 15.11
C PHE A 290 -17.84 11.68 16.21
N SER A 291 -17.52 12.91 15.85
CA SER A 291 -17.44 14.03 16.80
C SER A 291 -18.81 14.58 17.22
N THR A 292 -19.86 14.36 16.44
CA THR A 292 -21.18 14.97 16.68
C THR A 292 -22.31 13.96 16.89
N GLY A 293 -22.19 12.74 16.39
CA GLY A 293 -23.24 11.71 16.39
C GLY A 293 -24.47 12.10 15.57
N ILE A 294 -24.34 13.07 14.65
CA ILE A 294 -25.45 13.54 13.81
C ILE A 294 -25.59 12.59 12.62
N ALA A 295 -26.68 11.82 12.60
CA ALA A 295 -27.08 11.04 11.43
C ALA A 295 -27.39 11.95 10.23
N ASP A 296 -27.18 11.44 9.01
CA ASP A 296 -27.50 12.11 7.74
C ASP A 296 -26.77 13.45 7.53
N LEU A 297 -25.57 13.60 8.12
CA LEU A 297 -24.80 14.83 8.03
C LEU A 297 -24.37 15.15 6.59
N TYR A 298 -24.16 14.12 5.77
CA TYR A 298 -23.77 14.19 4.37
C TYR A 298 -24.99 14.18 3.43
N VAL A 299 -26.03 14.94 3.77
CA VAL A 299 -27.24 15.10 2.94
C VAL A 299 -27.46 16.57 2.59
N GLU A 300 -27.90 16.82 1.36
CA GLU A 300 -28.22 18.17 0.88
C GLU A 300 -29.26 18.87 1.80
N PRO A 301 -29.07 20.16 2.11
CA PRO A 301 -28.13 21.12 1.51
C PRO A 301 -26.81 21.31 2.29
N TYR A 302 -26.33 20.28 3.01
CA TYR A 302 -25.04 20.24 3.73
C TYR A 302 -24.79 21.40 4.70
N THR A 303 -25.84 22.07 5.18
CA THR A 303 -25.69 23.32 5.95
C THR A 303 -25.04 23.07 7.30
N GLU A 304 -25.35 21.96 7.96
CA GLU A 304 -24.74 21.63 9.26
C GLU A 304 -23.32 21.10 9.09
N LEU A 305 -23.08 20.24 8.08
CA LEU A 305 -21.75 19.76 7.70
C LEU A 305 -20.78 20.92 7.47
N ARG A 306 -21.18 21.93 6.68
CA ARG A 306 -20.36 23.13 6.40
C ARG A 306 -19.94 23.87 7.67
N LYS A 307 -20.82 24.00 8.67
CA LYS A 307 -20.46 24.68 9.93
C LYS A 307 -19.43 23.87 10.72
N ILE A 308 -19.64 22.56 10.84
CA ILE A 308 -18.73 21.66 11.55
C ILE A 308 -17.36 21.67 10.89
N ILE A 309 -17.31 21.54 9.57
CA ILE A 309 -16.05 21.58 8.81
C ILE A 309 -15.36 22.93 8.97
N GLN A 310 -16.08 24.05 8.88
CA GLN A 310 -15.48 25.38 9.07
C GLN A 310 -14.85 25.55 10.47
N GLU A 311 -15.50 25.04 11.51
CA GLU A 311 -14.98 25.06 12.88
C GLU A 311 -13.72 24.19 13.01
N LYS A 312 -13.75 22.96 12.45
CA LYS A 312 -12.62 22.03 12.45
C LYS A 312 -11.43 22.55 11.64
N GLU A 313 -11.66 23.06 10.44
CA GLU A 313 -10.65 23.72 9.61
C GLU A 313 -9.95 24.85 10.37
N SER A 314 -10.73 25.70 11.05
CA SER A 314 -10.19 26.81 11.84
C SER A 314 -9.35 26.33 13.03
N ALA A 315 -9.72 25.21 13.65
CA ALA A 315 -9.00 24.63 14.79
C ALA A 315 -7.73 23.88 14.39
N CYS A 316 -7.73 23.26 13.20
CA CYS A 316 -6.66 22.41 12.69
C CYS A 316 -5.73 23.13 11.68
N ALA A 317 -6.03 24.37 11.30
CA ALA A 317 -5.25 25.09 10.29
C ALA A 317 -3.72 25.03 10.55
N PRO A 318 -2.90 24.68 9.54
CA PRO A 318 -3.26 24.54 8.12
C PRO A 318 -3.54 23.10 7.66
N ASN A 319 -3.73 22.14 8.57
CA ASN A 319 -3.64 20.70 8.26
C ASN A 319 -5.00 19.98 8.11
N TYR A 320 -6.06 20.71 7.74
CA TYR A 320 -7.38 20.14 7.51
C TYR A 320 -7.73 20.20 6.03
N TYR A 321 -7.68 19.05 5.36
CA TYR A 321 -7.99 18.93 3.93
C TYR A 321 -8.55 17.54 3.57
N ASP A 322 -9.02 16.79 4.56
CA ASP A 322 -9.75 15.53 4.41
C ASP A 322 -10.66 15.38 5.63
N ASP A 323 -11.97 15.40 5.44
CA ASP A 323 -12.93 15.36 6.54
C ASP A 323 -13.11 13.95 7.13
N ALA A 324 -12.78 12.91 6.37
CA ALA A 324 -12.86 11.53 6.83
C ALA A 324 -11.83 11.21 7.92
N SER A 325 -10.65 11.83 7.85
CA SER A 325 -9.52 11.64 8.74
C SER A 325 -9.33 12.77 9.76
N GLY A 326 -9.87 13.96 9.52
CA GLY A 326 -9.78 15.10 10.44
C GLY A 326 -8.45 15.83 10.34
N CYS A 327 -7.82 16.11 11.48
CA CYS A 327 -6.59 16.88 11.51
C CYS A 327 -5.35 16.04 11.20
N MET A 328 -4.64 16.42 10.14
CA MET A 328 -3.43 15.72 9.75
C MET A 328 -2.24 16.13 10.61
N LYS A 329 -1.43 15.13 11.01
CA LYS A 329 -0.18 15.38 11.75
C LYS A 329 0.85 16.02 10.83
N ASP A 330 1.68 16.91 11.38
CA ASP A 330 2.72 17.62 10.61
C ASP A 330 3.70 16.69 9.86
N ASN A 331 3.91 15.49 10.38
CA ASN A 331 4.82 14.51 9.79
C ASN A 331 4.11 13.38 9.03
N SER A 332 2.78 13.46 8.83
CA SER A 332 2.05 12.45 8.07
C SER A 332 2.44 12.46 6.59
N TYR A 333 2.31 11.31 5.92
CA TYR A 333 2.58 11.20 4.50
C TYR A 333 1.66 12.12 3.70
N MET A 334 0.37 12.14 4.05
CA MET A 334 -0.59 13.02 3.41
C MET A 334 -0.23 14.50 3.60
N ASN A 335 0.23 14.91 4.78
CA ASN A 335 0.63 16.30 5.00
C ASN A 335 1.81 16.69 4.15
N LYS A 336 2.85 15.86 4.11
CA LYS A 336 4.02 16.11 3.26
C LYS A 336 3.62 16.20 1.78
N PHE A 337 2.77 15.26 1.32
CA PHE A 337 2.27 15.24 -0.06
C PHE A 337 1.44 16.50 -0.37
N PHE A 338 0.53 16.88 0.52
CA PHE A 338 -0.31 18.07 0.36
C PHE A 338 0.51 19.35 0.30
N GLN A 339 1.49 19.51 1.21
CA GLN A 339 2.37 20.69 1.23
C GLN A 339 3.19 20.81 -0.06
N GLU A 340 3.57 19.69 -0.67
CA GLU A 340 4.39 19.67 -1.88
C GLU A 340 3.56 19.91 -3.15
N PHE A 341 2.38 19.31 -3.26
CA PHE A 341 1.63 19.25 -4.52
C PHE A 341 0.32 20.03 -4.54
N TRP A 342 -0.28 20.30 -3.37
CA TRP A 342 -1.63 20.88 -3.30
C TRP A 342 -1.67 22.33 -2.85
N ILE A 343 -0.71 22.84 -2.06
CA ILE A 343 -0.80 24.17 -1.45
C ILE A 343 -1.10 25.31 -2.45
N ASP A 344 -0.55 25.24 -3.66
CA ASP A 344 -0.72 26.26 -4.70
C ASP A 344 -2.05 26.13 -5.46
N ILE A 345 -2.63 24.92 -5.51
CA ILE A 345 -3.87 24.64 -6.28
C ILE A 345 -5.11 24.55 -5.37
N TYR A 346 -4.95 24.20 -4.10
CA TYR A 346 -6.03 24.00 -3.13
C TYR A 346 -6.93 25.22 -2.93
N PRO A 347 -6.46 26.49 -2.99
CA PRO A 347 -7.36 27.64 -2.96
C PRO A 347 -8.38 27.70 -4.11
N SER A 348 -8.12 26.98 -5.21
CA SER A 348 -9.06 26.81 -6.33
C SER A 348 -9.91 25.55 -6.23
N PHE A 349 -9.58 24.62 -5.32
CA PHE A 349 -10.34 23.40 -5.08
C PHE A 349 -11.57 23.71 -4.21
N LYS A 350 -12.63 22.92 -4.42
CA LYS A 350 -13.89 23.03 -3.69
C LYS A 350 -14.45 21.64 -3.44
N TRP A 351 -14.85 21.36 -2.21
CA TRP A 351 -15.55 20.13 -1.86
C TRP A 351 -17.03 20.19 -2.27
N PHE A 352 -17.66 19.04 -2.51
CA PHE A 352 -19.07 18.98 -2.93
C PHE A 352 -20.01 19.67 -1.94
N TYR A 353 -19.74 19.53 -0.64
CA TYR A 353 -20.54 20.15 0.42
C TYR A 353 -20.43 21.68 0.49
N GLU A 354 -19.49 22.30 -0.24
CA GLU A 354 -19.43 23.76 -0.37
C GLU A 354 -20.51 24.32 -1.31
N PHE A 355 -21.20 23.46 -2.06
CA PHE A 355 -22.27 23.81 -2.97
C PHE A 355 -23.63 23.44 -2.38
N ASP A 356 -24.67 24.20 -2.75
CA ASP A 356 -26.05 23.91 -2.36
C ASP A 356 -26.73 22.87 -3.26
N ASP A 357 -26.04 22.41 -4.31
CA ASP A 357 -26.55 21.55 -5.38
C ASP A 357 -25.36 20.83 -6.04
N TYR A 358 -25.43 19.50 -6.15
CA TYR A 358 -24.36 18.65 -6.66
C TYR A 358 -23.96 18.97 -8.11
N ASP A 359 -24.91 19.37 -8.97
CA ASP A 359 -24.62 19.70 -10.37
C ASP A 359 -23.63 20.88 -10.48
N LYS A 360 -23.72 21.86 -9.56
CA LYS A 360 -22.78 22.99 -9.53
C LYS A 360 -21.38 22.59 -9.09
N PHE A 361 -21.29 21.60 -8.19
CA PHE A 361 -20.02 21.02 -7.82
C PHE A 361 -19.37 20.34 -9.03
N LEU A 362 -20.13 19.54 -9.79
CA LEU A 362 -19.65 18.89 -11.00
C LEU A 362 -19.13 19.92 -12.02
N ASP A 363 -19.91 20.96 -12.33
CA ASP A 363 -19.48 22.05 -13.24
C ASP A 363 -18.18 22.73 -12.79
N HIS A 364 -18.03 22.97 -11.48
CA HIS A 364 -16.81 23.56 -10.92
C HIS A 364 -15.62 22.61 -11.05
N ASN A 365 -15.80 21.34 -10.67
CA ASN A 365 -14.75 20.33 -10.69
C ASN A 365 -14.21 20.10 -12.11
N ASP A 366 -15.10 20.12 -13.09
CA ASP A 366 -14.78 20.04 -14.52
C ASP A 366 -13.83 21.16 -14.98
N LEU A 367 -14.01 22.38 -14.45
CA LEU A 367 -13.15 23.52 -14.74
C LEU A 367 -11.84 23.45 -13.97
N PHE A 368 -11.86 22.97 -12.73
CA PHE A 368 -10.67 22.74 -11.92
C PHE A 368 -9.74 21.75 -12.62
N TYR A 369 -10.27 20.59 -13.02
CA TYR A 369 -9.52 19.58 -13.77
C TYR A 369 -8.94 20.15 -15.08
N LYS A 370 -9.74 20.84 -15.91
CA LYS A 370 -9.25 21.44 -17.17
C LYS A 370 -8.08 22.41 -16.94
N LYS A 371 -8.07 23.13 -15.81
CA LYS A 371 -7.01 24.08 -15.47
C LYS A 371 -5.74 23.39 -14.97
N TYR A 372 -5.89 22.32 -14.18
CA TYR A 372 -4.80 21.67 -13.47
C TYR A 372 -4.49 20.25 -13.96
N LYS A 373 -5.01 19.83 -15.12
CA LYS A 373 -4.86 18.47 -15.67
C LYS A 373 -3.44 17.90 -15.59
N THR A 374 -2.40 18.70 -15.84
CA THR A 374 -1.00 18.24 -15.81
C THR A 374 -0.44 18.00 -14.40
N GLN A 375 -1.23 18.26 -13.35
CA GLN A 375 -0.87 18.01 -11.95
C GLN A 375 -1.14 16.56 -11.56
N PHE A 376 -2.03 15.85 -12.24
CA PHE A 376 -2.61 14.59 -11.76
C PHE A 376 -2.11 13.39 -12.58
N VAL A 377 -1.85 12.27 -11.89
CA VAL A 377 -1.38 11.02 -12.52
C VAL A 377 -2.50 10.33 -13.31
N THR A 378 -3.75 10.54 -12.92
CA THR A 378 -4.97 10.06 -13.59
C THR A 378 -6.04 11.14 -13.57
N ASP A 379 -7.14 10.92 -14.29
CA ASP A 379 -8.29 11.81 -14.27
C ASP A 379 -9.08 11.71 -12.95
N TYR A 380 -8.99 10.57 -12.25
CA TYR A 380 -9.66 10.34 -10.96
C TYR A 380 -8.94 11.05 -9.80
N ALA A 381 -7.60 11.09 -9.82
CA ALA A 381 -6.76 11.73 -8.81
C ALA A 381 -7.14 13.19 -8.49
N GLN A 382 -7.74 13.93 -9.43
CA GLN A 382 -8.10 15.33 -9.23
C GLN A 382 -9.30 15.55 -8.27
N THR A 383 -10.05 14.51 -7.96
CA THR A 383 -11.33 14.60 -7.23
C THR A 383 -11.16 15.13 -5.82
N ASN A 384 -10.06 14.82 -5.13
CA ASN A 384 -9.65 15.41 -3.86
C ASN A 384 -8.17 15.06 -3.54
N PRO A 385 -7.55 15.64 -2.50
CA PRO A 385 -6.17 15.33 -2.12
C PRO A 385 -5.93 13.87 -1.73
N SER A 386 -6.91 13.18 -1.15
CA SER A 386 -6.80 11.76 -0.76
C SER A 386 -6.75 10.83 -1.97
N GLU A 387 -7.60 11.03 -2.97
CA GLU A 387 -7.54 10.26 -4.22
C GLU A 387 -6.26 10.54 -4.98
N ASP A 388 -5.77 11.78 -4.99
CA ASP A 388 -4.50 12.10 -5.65
C ASP A 388 -3.32 11.38 -5.00
N PHE A 389 -3.31 11.29 -3.67
CA PHE A 389 -2.32 10.51 -2.94
C PHE A 389 -2.45 9.03 -3.31
N ALA A 390 -3.67 8.48 -3.29
CA ALA A 390 -3.92 7.07 -3.54
C ALA A 390 -3.52 6.65 -4.97
N GLU A 391 -3.93 7.42 -5.96
CA GLU A 391 -3.56 7.21 -7.36
C GLU A 391 -2.05 7.36 -7.59
N SER A 392 -1.42 8.33 -6.92
CA SER A 392 0.03 8.53 -7.02
C SER A 392 0.81 7.39 -6.34
N PHE A 393 0.31 6.84 -5.24
CA PHE A 393 0.87 5.67 -4.57
C PHE A 393 0.74 4.42 -5.45
N THR A 394 -0.43 4.20 -6.05
CA THR A 394 -0.66 3.10 -7.00
C THR A 394 0.28 3.20 -8.20
N ALA A 395 0.48 4.41 -8.74
CA ALA A 395 1.46 4.66 -9.79
C ALA A 395 2.89 4.35 -9.34
N PHE A 396 3.26 4.74 -8.11
CA PHE A 396 4.55 4.41 -7.52
C PHE A 396 4.77 2.90 -7.39
N VAL A 397 3.75 2.14 -6.99
CA VAL A 397 3.84 0.69 -6.87
C VAL A 397 3.96 0.03 -8.24
N LEU A 398 3.16 0.44 -9.23
CA LEU A 398 3.03 -0.29 -10.49
C LEU A 398 4.01 0.18 -11.58
N LYS A 399 4.38 1.46 -11.62
CA LYS A 399 5.27 2.00 -12.66
C LYS A 399 6.76 1.90 -12.29
N GLU A 400 7.60 2.00 -13.31
CA GLU A 400 9.05 2.19 -13.15
C GLU A 400 9.34 3.53 -12.45
N LYS A 401 10.48 3.58 -11.75
CA LYS A 401 10.98 4.83 -11.18
C LYS A 401 11.21 5.87 -12.29
N PRO A 402 10.54 7.03 -12.26
CA PRO A 402 10.71 8.04 -13.29
C PRO A 402 12.14 8.61 -13.31
N THR A 403 12.59 8.97 -14.51
CA THR A 403 13.87 9.67 -14.74
C THR A 403 13.68 11.15 -15.11
N LYS A 404 12.44 11.54 -15.40
CA LYS A 404 12.04 12.91 -15.73
C LYS A 404 11.37 13.54 -14.50
N SER A 405 11.21 14.86 -14.53
CA SER A 405 10.72 15.64 -13.39
C SER A 405 9.61 16.60 -13.83
N ILE A 406 8.58 16.05 -14.49
CA ILE A 406 7.27 16.72 -14.54
C ILE A 406 6.51 16.42 -13.23
N ILE A 407 5.42 17.14 -12.96
CA ILE A 407 4.78 17.07 -11.63
C ILE A 407 4.26 15.67 -11.31
N THR A 408 3.69 14.97 -12.28
CA THR A 408 3.26 13.57 -12.11
C THR A 408 4.42 12.62 -11.78
N ASP A 409 5.60 12.85 -12.36
CA ASP A 409 6.80 12.07 -12.02
C ASP A 409 7.30 12.40 -10.61
N GLN A 410 7.21 13.67 -10.20
CA GLN A 410 7.59 14.11 -8.86
C GLN A 410 6.70 13.48 -7.79
N LYS A 411 5.40 13.31 -8.05
CA LYS A 411 4.49 12.58 -7.17
C LYS A 411 4.86 11.13 -6.99
N ILE A 412 5.35 10.46 -8.04
CA ILE A 412 5.88 9.10 -7.92
C ILE A 412 7.21 9.10 -7.15
N LEU A 413 8.08 10.07 -7.42
CA LEU A 413 9.38 10.19 -6.75
C LEU A 413 9.26 10.50 -5.25
N PHE A 414 8.21 11.20 -4.83
CA PHE A 414 7.90 11.50 -3.43
C PHE A 414 7.97 10.25 -2.54
N PHE A 415 7.39 9.13 -2.99
CA PHE A 415 7.36 7.90 -2.20
C PHE A 415 8.74 7.23 -2.05
N TYR A 416 9.67 7.48 -2.96
CA TYR A 416 11.04 6.97 -2.86
C TYR A 416 11.88 7.65 -1.77
N ASP A 417 11.41 8.75 -1.19
CA ASP A 417 12.06 9.40 -0.05
C ASP A 417 11.79 8.68 1.29
N PHE A 418 10.91 7.67 1.28
CA PHE A 418 10.52 6.86 2.43
C PHE A 418 10.94 5.39 2.20
N PRO A 419 12.07 4.94 2.78
CA PRO A 419 12.58 3.58 2.57
C PRO A 419 11.55 2.48 2.86
N GLU A 420 10.72 2.67 3.89
CA GLU A 420 9.66 1.74 4.27
C GLU A 420 8.56 1.61 3.19
N LEU A 421 8.31 2.66 2.39
CA LEU A 421 7.36 2.60 1.29
C LEU A 421 7.96 1.91 0.06
N VAL A 422 9.28 1.98 -0.11
CA VAL A 422 10.00 1.19 -1.13
C VAL A 422 9.94 -0.30 -0.78
N GLU A 423 10.15 -0.67 0.49
CA GLU A 423 9.98 -2.06 0.95
C GLU A 423 8.54 -2.56 0.72
N MET A 424 7.54 -1.72 1.03
CA MET A 424 6.13 -2.01 0.76
C MET A 424 5.85 -2.24 -0.73
N ARG A 425 6.39 -1.37 -1.60
CA ARG A 425 6.28 -1.51 -3.05
C ARG A 425 6.86 -2.85 -3.52
N ASP A 426 8.05 -3.21 -3.05
CA ASP A 426 8.70 -4.44 -3.48
C ASP A 426 7.94 -5.68 -2.99
N PHE A 427 7.38 -5.62 -1.76
CA PHE A 427 6.46 -6.65 -1.26
C PHE A 427 5.24 -6.80 -2.17
N ILE A 428 4.51 -5.71 -2.46
CA ILE A 428 3.32 -5.75 -3.30
C ILE A 428 3.65 -6.34 -4.68
N ARG A 429 4.72 -5.85 -5.31
CA ARG A 429 5.15 -6.28 -6.65
C ARG A 429 5.58 -7.74 -6.70
N SER A 430 6.11 -8.29 -5.61
CA SER A 430 6.45 -9.72 -5.52
C SER A 430 5.23 -10.64 -5.41
N ASN A 431 4.04 -10.08 -5.14
CA ASN A 431 2.77 -10.79 -5.00
C ASN A 431 1.75 -10.44 -6.11
N LEU A 432 2.17 -9.69 -7.14
CA LEU A 432 1.43 -9.53 -8.40
C LEU A 432 1.48 -10.81 -9.21
#